data_AF-A0A2V5P3R6-F1
#
_entry.id   AF-A0A2V5P3R6-F1
#
_cell.length_a   1.000
_cell.length_b   1.000
_cell.length_c   1.000
_cell.angle_alpha   90.00
_cell.angle_beta   90.00
_cell.angle_gamma   90.00
#
_symmetry.space_group_name_H-M   'P 1'
#
loop_
_entity.id
_entity.type
_entity.pdbx_description
1 polymer ?
#
loop_
_entity_poly.entity_id
_entity_poly.type
_entity_poly.pdbx_seq_one_letter_code
_entity_poly.pdbx_strand_id
1 'polypeptide(L)'
;MKRIEKDELYENLSQFLKTKGIEFKEGGYTKGIHAGCSFLAEAINLSQRGLERARQQFDKGLDQIDKGLDQMRQVIHEKTAPKPPPHPGAARSQAAKAGNPRTKAARRRPSKRKRKPSVRRGKRKTV
;
A
#
# COMPACT_ATOMS: atom_id res chain seq x y z
N MET A 1 9.23 16.10 -9.12
CA MET A 1 9.78 16.76 -10.34
C MET A 1 9.46 18.26 -10.30
N LYS A 2 10.17 19.12 -11.04
CA LYS A 2 9.78 20.54 -11.16
C LYS A 2 8.56 20.67 -12.06
N ARG A 3 7.56 21.44 -11.60
CA ARG A 3 6.36 21.74 -12.39
C ARG A 3 6.66 22.86 -13.36
N ILE A 4 6.06 22.78 -14.53
CA ILE A 4 6.18 23.79 -15.58
C ILE A 4 5.14 24.89 -15.32
N GLU A 5 5.56 26.14 -15.33
CA GLU A 5 4.63 27.27 -15.24
C GLU A 5 3.94 27.50 -16.60
N LYS A 6 2.71 28.03 -16.57
CA LYS A 6 1.89 28.16 -17.79
C LYS A 6 2.54 29.07 -18.83
N ASP A 7 3.18 30.14 -18.35
CA ASP A 7 3.80 31.16 -19.19
C ASP A 7 5.25 30.80 -19.58
N GLU A 8 5.91 29.93 -18.82
CA GLU A 8 7.31 29.54 -19.03
C GLU A 8 7.52 28.91 -20.42
N LEU A 9 6.59 28.07 -20.88
CA LEU A 9 6.67 27.50 -22.23
C LEU A 9 6.51 28.56 -23.32
N TYR A 10 5.62 29.53 -23.11
CA TYR A 10 5.42 30.61 -24.05
C TYR A 10 6.61 31.55 -24.10
N GLU A 11 7.19 31.90 -22.96
CA GLU A 11 8.39 32.72 -22.88
C GLU A 11 9.58 32.05 -23.56
N ASN A 12 9.86 30.79 -23.23
CA ASN A 12 10.92 30.02 -23.87
C ASN A 12 10.73 29.91 -25.38
N LEU A 13 9.49 29.65 -25.83
CA LEU A 13 9.16 29.61 -27.25
C LEU A 13 9.37 30.99 -27.91
N SER A 14 8.92 32.06 -27.26
CA SER A 14 9.07 33.42 -27.78
C SER A 14 10.53 33.84 -27.89
N GLN A 15 11.36 33.49 -26.91
CA GLN A 15 12.80 33.75 -26.93
C GLN A 15 13.49 32.94 -28.02
N PHE A 16 13.16 31.65 -28.14
CA PHE A 16 13.68 30.80 -29.21
C PHE A 16 13.35 31.35 -30.59
N LEU A 17 12.09 31.73 -30.82
CA LEU A 17 11.65 32.30 -32.09
C LEU A 17 12.31 33.65 -32.38
N LYS A 18 12.52 34.50 -31.36
CA LYS A 18 13.30 35.73 -31.49
C LYS A 18 14.71 35.47 -31.98
N THR A 19 15.39 34.43 -31.48
CA THR A 19 16.74 34.06 -31.99
C THR A 19 16.73 33.61 -33.46
N LYS A 20 15.56 33.20 -33.97
CA LYS A 20 15.35 32.83 -35.38
C LYS A 20 14.83 33.98 -36.24
N GLY A 21 14.71 35.19 -35.67
CA GLY A 21 14.21 36.37 -36.37
C GLY A 21 12.68 36.43 -36.47
N ILE A 22 11.96 35.61 -35.70
CA ILE A 22 10.49 35.61 -35.66
C ILE A 22 10.04 36.28 -34.37
N GLU A 23 9.35 37.41 -34.47
CA GLU A 23 8.75 38.09 -33.32
C GLU A 23 7.24 37.89 -33.25
N PHE A 24 6.78 37.54 -32.05
CA PHE A 24 5.36 37.52 -31.73
C PHE A 24 4.84 38.94 -31.53
N LYS A 25 4.03 39.41 -32.47
CA LYS A 25 3.23 40.62 -32.33
C LYS A 25 1.92 40.30 -31.61
N GLU A 26 1.45 41.20 -30.75
CA GLU A 26 0.16 41.02 -30.10
C GLU A 26 -0.96 40.89 -31.15
N GLY A 27 -1.71 39.79 -31.08
CA GLY A 27 -2.74 39.46 -32.04
C GLY A 27 -3.48 38.17 -31.66
N GLY A 28 -4.52 37.82 -32.43
CA GLY A 28 -5.30 36.59 -32.19
C GLY A 28 -4.45 35.32 -32.27
N TYR A 29 -3.45 35.30 -33.16
CA TYR A 29 -2.57 34.15 -33.36
C TYR A 29 -1.65 33.90 -32.15
N THR A 30 -1.06 34.95 -31.58
CA THR A 30 -0.18 34.84 -30.39
C THR A 30 -0.96 34.44 -29.14
N LYS A 31 -2.20 34.91 -28.99
CA LYS A 31 -3.12 34.43 -27.94
C LYS A 31 -3.43 32.93 -28.07
N GLY A 32 -3.63 32.43 -29.30
CA GLY A 32 -3.82 31.01 -29.56
C GLY A 32 -2.60 30.16 -29.18
N ILE A 33 -1.40 30.63 -29.52
CA ILE A 33 -0.14 29.97 -29.14
C ILE A 33 0.03 29.98 -27.62
N HIS A 34 -0.22 31.11 -26.96
CA HIS A 34 -0.15 31.23 -25.51
C HIS A 34 -1.11 30.28 -24.79
N ALA A 35 -2.36 30.18 -25.26
CA ALA A 35 -3.32 29.21 -24.75
C ALA A 35 -2.87 27.76 -24.98
N GLY A 36 -2.29 27.47 -26.15
CA GLY A 36 -1.70 26.16 -26.46
C GLY A 36 -0.54 25.79 -25.53
N CYS A 37 0.39 26.72 -25.30
CA CYS A 37 1.50 26.55 -24.35
C CYS A 37 0.99 26.33 -22.91
N SER A 38 -0.04 27.08 -22.49
CA SER A 38 -0.67 26.92 -21.18
C SER A 38 -1.31 25.53 -21.02
N PHE A 39 -2.05 25.06 -22.03
CA PHE A 39 -2.65 23.72 -22.02
C PHE A 39 -1.58 22.63 -21.98
N LEU A 40 -0.51 22.80 -22.76
CA LEU A 40 0.59 21.84 -22.82
C LEU A 40 1.37 21.78 -21.50
N ALA A 41 1.56 22.91 -20.82
CA ALA A 41 2.12 22.96 -19.46
C ALA A 41 1.27 22.15 -18.48
N GLU A 42 -0.05 22.32 -18.52
CA GLU A 42 -0.98 21.57 -17.66
C GLU A 42 -0.95 20.06 -17.96
N ALA A 43 -0.93 19.68 -19.24
CA ALA A 43 -0.86 18.28 -19.65
C ALA A 43 0.45 17.60 -19.20
N ILE A 44 1.59 18.29 -19.32
CA ILE A 44 2.87 17.77 -18.81
C ILE A 44 2.84 17.68 -17.29
N ASN A 45 2.33 18.69 -16.60
CA ASN A 45 2.21 18.62 -15.14
C ASN A 45 1.29 17.48 -14.69
N LEU A 46 0.24 17.17 -15.46
CA LEU A 46 -0.64 16.03 -15.20
C LEU A 46 0.10 14.70 -15.42
N SER A 47 0.87 14.57 -16.50
CA SER A 47 1.64 13.35 -16.77
C SER A 47 2.72 13.11 -15.71
N GLN A 48 3.42 14.16 -15.27
CA GLN A 48 4.38 14.10 -14.16
C GLN A 48 3.73 13.59 -12.86
N ARG A 49 2.54 14.09 -12.52
CA ARG A 49 1.77 13.59 -11.36
C ARG A 49 1.35 12.13 -11.53
N GLY A 50 0.98 11.73 -12.75
CA GLY A 50 0.65 10.35 -13.08
C GLY A 50 1.83 9.41 -12.84
N LEU A 51 3.02 9.79 -13.31
CA LEU A 51 4.26 9.04 -13.12
C LEU A 51 4.68 8.99 -11.65
N GLU A 52 4.57 10.10 -10.90
CA GLU A 52 4.87 10.12 -9.46
C GLU A 52 3.95 9.18 -8.68
N ARG A 53 2.65 9.17 -9.00
CA ARG A 53 1.70 8.24 -8.38
C ARG A 53 1.99 6.79 -8.74
N ALA A 54 2.27 6.49 -10.00
CA ALA A 54 2.62 5.15 -10.43
C ALA A 54 3.87 4.65 -9.68
N ARG A 55 4.91 5.48 -9.61
CA ARG A 55 6.13 5.17 -8.86
C ARG A 55 5.84 4.86 -7.40
N GLN A 56 5.07 5.70 -6.71
CA GLN A 56 4.70 5.45 -5.30
C GLN A 56 3.92 4.14 -5.10
N GLN A 57 3.08 3.76 -6.05
CA GLN A 57 2.35 2.49 -6.00
C GLN A 57 3.29 1.30 -6.21
N PHE A 58 4.22 1.41 -7.16
CA PHE A 58 5.26 0.40 -7.37
C PHE A 58 6.13 0.22 -6.14
N ASP A 59 6.65 1.31 -5.56
CA ASP A 59 7.50 1.28 -4.38
C ASP A 59 6.77 0.61 -3.19
N LYS A 60 5.51 0.99 -2.94
CA LYS A 60 4.68 0.36 -1.89
C LYS A 60 4.36 -1.11 -2.18
N GLY A 61 4.20 -1.48 -3.44
CA GLY A 61 3.98 -2.86 -3.85
C GLY A 61 5.21 -3.71 -3.58
N LEU A 62 6.40 -3.19 -3.91
CA LEU A 62 7.67 -3.85 -3.66
C LEU A 62 7.89 -4.09 -2.16
N ASP A 63 7.67 -3.06 -1.32
CA ASP A 63 7.79 -3.19 0.14
C ASP A 63 6.86 -4.27 0.74
N GLN A 64 5.67 -4.44 0.16
CA GLN A 64 4.73 -5.47 0.60
C GLN A 64 5.18 -6.86 0.18
N ILE A 65 5.73 -7.00 -1.03
CA ILE A 65 6.30 -8.25 -1.52
C ILE A 65 7.49 -8.65 -0.65
N ASP A 66 8.40 -7.72 -0.36
CA ASP A 66 9.59 -7.99 0.47
C ASP A 66 9.20 -8.44 1.88
N LYS A 67 8.24 -7.76 2.52
CA LYS A 67 7.71 -8.20 3.83
C LYS A 67 7.08 -9.59 3.76
N GLY A 68 6.40 -9.92 2.67
CA GLY A 68 5.83 -11.26 2.46
C GLY A 68 6.93 -12.32 2.33
N LEU A 69 8.00 -12.02 1.60
CA LEU A 69 9.15 -12.90 1.46
C LEU A 69 9.90 -13.09 2.78
N ASP A 70 10.08 -12.02 3.57
CA ASP A 70 10.70 -12.10 4.89
C ASP A 70 9.88 -12.96 5.86
N GLN A 71 8.55 -12.83 5.84
CA GLN A 71 7.68 -13.69 6.63
C GLN A 71 7.78 -15.15 6.19
N MET A 72 7.79 -15.43 4.89
CA MET A 72 7.98 -16.80 4.38
C MET A 72 9.35 -17.35 4.79
N ARG A 73 10.41 -16.54 4.68
CA ARG A 73 11.75 -16.89 5.13
C ARG A 73 11.76 -17.22 6.62
N GLN A 74 11.08 -16.44 7.45
CA GLN A 74 10.99 -16.70 8.88
C GLN A 74 10.24 -18.01 9.20
N VAL A 75 9.14 -18.28 8.50
CA VAL A 75 8.43 -19.56 8.62
C VAL A 75 9.31 -20.74 8.18
N ILE A 76 10.13 -20.58 7.14
CA ILE A 76 11.10 -21.60 6.72
C ILE A 76 12.17 -21.78 7.83
N HIS A 77 12.70 -20.72 8.41
CA HIS A 77 13.61 -20.86 9.55
C HIS A 77 12.94 -21.59 10.72
N GLU A 78 11.70 -21.27 11.08
CA GLU A 78 10.99 -21.94 12.18
C GLU A 78 10.66 -23.41 11.88
N LYS A 79 10.28 -23.74 10.64
CA LYS A 79 9.85 -25.09 10.25
C LYS A 79 10.98 -25.99 9.76
N THR A 80 12.07 -25.40 9.28
CA THR A 80 13.17 -26.10 8.61
C THR A 80 14.48 -26.00 9.41
N ALA A 81 14.52 -25.26 10.53
CA ALA A 81 15.65 -25.34 11.44
C ALA A 81 15.78 -26.76 12.05
N PRO A 82 16.98 -27.35 12.07
CA PRO A 82 17.23 -28.62 12.74
C PRO A 82 16.95 -28.46 14.24
N LYS A 83 16.24 -29.44 14.82
CA LYS A 83 15.99 -29.49 16.28
C LYS A 83 17.32 -29.31 17.01
N PRO A 84 17.40 -28.40 17.99
CA PRO A 84 18.63 -28.22 18.75
C PRO A 84 19.01 -29.57 19.35
N PRO A 85 20.28 -29.99 19.26
CA PRO A 85 20.72 -31.22 19.89
C PRO A 85 20.38 -31.12 21.39
N PRO A 86 19.90 -32.21 22.02
CA PRO A 86 19.61 -32.21 23.44
C PRO A 86 20.88 -31.77 24.19
N HIS A 87 20.79 -30.67 24.92
CA HIS A 87 21.85 -30.27 25.83
C HIS A 87 22.13 -31.43 26.79
N PRO A 88 23.38 -31.93 26.88
CA PRO A 88 23.75 -32.90 27.90
C PRO A 88 23.74 -32.19 29.25
N GLY A 89 22.59 -32.18 29.91
CA GLY A 89 22.39 -31.52 31.19
C GLY A 89 21.00 -31.68 31.80
N ALA A 90 19.96 -31.95 31.01
CA ALA A 90 18.61 -32.18 31.53
C ALA A 90 18.34 -33.67 31.89
N ALA A 91 19.32 -34.33 32.50
CA ALA A 91 19.16 -35.70 33.02
C ALA A 91 19.08 -35.67 34.54
N ARG A 92 18.04 -35.05 35.09
CA ARG A 92 17.53 -35.30 36.45
C ARG A 92 16.27 -34.48 36.64
N SER A 93 15.10 -35.10 36.43
CA SER A 93 13.85 -34.84 37.18
C SER A 93 12.64 -35.55 36.54
N GLN A 94 12.75 -36.79 36.06
CA GLN A 94 11.56 -37.59 35.72
C GLN A 94 11.78 -39.07 36.05
N ALA A 95 11.82 -39.38 37.35
CA ALA A 95 11.67 -40.75 37.82
C ALA A 95 11.10 -40.75 39.24
N ALA A 96 9.78 -40.53 39.38
CA ALA A 96 9.02 -41.08 40.49
C ALA A 96 7.52 -41.05 40.20
N LYS A 97 6.90 -42.24 40.30
CA LYS A 97 5.46 -42.54 40.46
C LYS A 97 4.66 -42.78 39.18
N ALA A 98 4.94 -43.95 38.59
CA ALA A 98 3.89 -44.82 38.09
C ALA A 98 2.97 -45.26 39.24
N GLY A 99 1.66 -45.13 39.04
CA GLY A 99 0.61 -45.57 39.97
C GLY A 99 -0.77 -45.26 39.39
N ASN A 100 -1.26 -46.14 38.51
CA ASN A 100 -2.61 -46.12 37.94
C ASN A 100 -3.55 -46.99 38.83
N PRO A 101 -4.88 -47.10 38.61
CA PRO A 101 -5.92 -46.16 38.16
C PRO A 101 -7.08 -46.05 39.20
N ARG A 102 -7.96 -45.03 39.12
CA ARG A 102 -9.34 -45.18 39.64
C ARG A 102 -10.35 -44.31 38.91
N THR A 103 -11.25 -45.01 38.24
CA THR A 103 -12.50 -44.56 37.63
C THR A 103 -13.44 -43.95 38.67
N LYS A 104 -14.03 -42.77 38.38
CA LYS A 104 -15.43 -42.46 38.75
C LYS A 104 -16.06 -41.55 37.71
N ALA A 105 -17.22 -42.01 37.24
CA ALA A 105 -18.02 -41.44 36.18
C ALA A 105 -18.90 -40.26 36.64
N ALA A 106 -19.26 -39.46 35.63
CA ALA A 106 -20.56 -38.79 35.43
C ALA A 106 -21.01 -37.68 36.40
N ARG A 107 -21.09 -36.45 35.85
CA ARG A 107 -22.33 -35.66 35.93
C ARG A 107 -22.60 -34.86 34.64
N ARG A 108 -23.82 -35.05 34.14
CA ARG A 108 -24.43 -34.56 32.88
C ARG A 108 -24.63 -33.03 32.91
N ARG A 109 -24.20 -32.30 31.84
CA ARG A 109 -24.97 -31.59 30.77
C ARG A 109 -26.03 -30.54 31.23
N PRO A 110 -26.56 -29.67 30.33
CA PRO A 110 -25.96 -28.78 29.29
C PRO A 110 -26.66 -27.38 29.32
N SER A 111 -26.59 -26.58 28.23
CA SER A 111 -27.50 -25.45 27.81
C SER A 111 -26.78 -24.10 27.74
N LYS A 112 -26.89 -23.21 26.73
CA LYS A 112 -27.65 -23.14 25.45
C LYS A 112 -27.01 -22.00 24.63
N ARG A 113 -26.95 -22.18 23.31
CA ARG A 113 -26.86 -21.10 22.30
C ARG A 113 -28.00 -20.07 22.46
N LYS A 114 -27.75 -18.78 22.19
CA LYS A 114 -28.66 -17.82 21.50
C LYS A 114 -27.88 -16.54 21.17
N ARG A 115 -27.48 -16.33 19.91
CA ARG A 115 -28.14 -15.53 18.83
C ARG A 115 -28.07 -14.00 19.04
N LYS A 116 -27.43 -13.34 18.04
CA LYS A 116 -27.32 -11.90 17.79
C LYS A 116 -28.68 -11.18 17.81
N PRO A 117 -28.76 -9.93 18.28
CA PRO A 117 -29.79 -8.99 17.85
C PRO A 117 -29.36 -8.21 16.60
N SER A 118 -30.29 -8.20 15.64
CA SER A 118 -30.35 -7.38 14.43
C SER A 118 -30.50 -5.90 14.79
N VAL A 119 -29.65 -5.04 14.21
CA VAL A 119 -29.77 -3.58 14.34
C VAL A 119 -30.84 -3.08 13.38
N ARG A 120 -31.82 -2.39 13.96
CA ARG A 120 -32.96 -1.76 13.31
C ARG A 120 -32.55 -0.68 12.30
N ARG A 121 -32.94 -0.92 11.06
CA ARG A 121 -33.47 -0.02 10.02
C ARG A 121 -33.90 1.37 10.53
N GLY A 122 -33.05 2.38 10.32
CA GLY A 122 -33.40 3.80 10.43
C GLY A 122 -33.95 4.34 9.11
N LYS A 123 -35.25 4.65 9.10
CA LYS A 123 -35.95 5.39 8.03
C LYS A 123 -35.44 6.84 8.02
N ARG A 124 -34.72 7.26 6.98
CA ARG A 124 -34.56 8.68 6.63
C ARG A 124 -35.79 9.11 5.83
N LYS A 125 -36.42 10.19 6.27
CA LYS A 125 -37.53 10.90 5.62
C LYS A 125 -37.07 11.43 4.26
N THR A 126 -37.95 11.32 3.28
CA THR A 126 -37.92 12.03 2.00
C THR A 126 -39.31 12.61 1.77
N VAL A 127 -39.30 13.77 1.09
CA VAL A 127 -40.38 14.68 0.70
C VAL A 127 -40.80 15.66 1.80
#